data_AF-A0A3L7DUI4-F1
#
_entry.id   AF-A0A3L7DUI4-F1
#
_cell.length_a   1.000
_cell.length_b   1.000
_cell.length_c   1.000
_cell.angle_alpha   90.00
_cell.angle_beta   90.00
_cell.angle_gamma   90.00
#
_symmetry.space_group_name_H-M   'P 1'
#
loop_
_entity.id
_entity.type
_entity.pdbx_description
1 polymer ?
#
loop_
_entity_poly.entity_id
_entity_poly.type
_entity_poly.pdbx_seq_one_letter_code
_entity_poly.pdbx_strand_id
1 'polypeptide(L)'
;MIAMFEGGGDLDVVTPNCATIAACETLATDGAFQMTLGYADADDIWFTLGAREDIFNVANIPASTSVGENEYFLSILDNQTGYDYAQQDISLITGGVCVDDCLVDVIGSGQSLGGQGLANGYQIRSDIDAQIAFIAVPEPGTLALTGLALLGLGLTRRRKIAG
;
A
#
# COMPACT_ATOMS: atom_id res chain seq x y z
N MET A 1 -2.72 -12.13 -5.95
CA MET A 1 -1.48 -11.36 -6.16
C MET A 1 -1.86 -10.00 -6.71
N ILE A 2 -1.21 -8.93 -6.24
CA ILE A 2 -1.41 -7.54 -6.65
C ILE A 2 -0.07 -7.05 -7.21
N ALA A 3 -0.06 -6.46 -8.39
CA ALA A 3 1.14 -5.85 -8.95
C ALA A 3 1.02 -4.33 -8.90
N MET A 4 2.10 -3.65 -8.50
CA MET A 4 2.16 -2.19 -8.41
C MET A 4 3.11 -1.64 -9.46
N PHE A 5 2.66 -0.57 -10.11
CA PHE A 5 3.41 0.15 -11.14
C PHE A 5 3.45 1.63 -10.79
N GLU A 6 4.56 2.30 -11.12
CA GLU A 6 4.71 3.75 -10.94
C GLU A 6 4.86 4.44 -12.29
N GLY A 7 4.13 5.55 -12.44
CA GLY A 7 4.08 6.33 -13.69
C GLY A 7 3.00 5.84 -14.64
N GLY A 8 3.21 6.08 -15.93
CA GLY A 8 2.25 5.75 -16.99
C GLY A 8 1.15 6.79 -17.19
N GLY A 9 0.18 6.42 -18.03
CA GLY A 9 -1.05 7.19 -18.19
C GLY A 9 -1.92 7.11 -16.93
N ASP A 10 -2.51 8.24 -16.54
CA ASP A 10 -3.44 8.29 -15.41
C ASP A 10 -4.66 7.39 -15.66
N LEU A 11 -5.05 6.56 -14.70
CA LEU A 11 -6.25 5.75 -14.74
C LEU A 11 -7.26 6.35 -13.76
N ASP A 12 -8.22 7.11 -14.28
CA ASP A 12 -9.27 7.69 -13.47
C ASP A 12 -10.38 6.66 -13.21
N VAL A 13 -10.52 6.21 -11.97
CA VAL A 13 -11.51 5.20 -11.56
C VAL A 13 -12.91 5.82 -11.33
N VAL A 14 -12.99 7.16 -11.20
CA VAL A 14 -14.24 7.91 -10.98
C VAL A 14 -14.87 8.29 -12.32
N THR A 15 -14.08 8.80 -13.25
CA THR A 15 -14.45 9.01 -14.65
C THR A 15 -13.56 8.17 -15.56
N PRO A 16 -13.90 6.86 -15.77
CA PRO A 16 -13.10 5.94 -16.57
C PRO A 16 -12.67 6.55 -17.89
N ASN A 17 -11.38 6.81 -18.03
CA ASN A 17 -10.77 7.40 -19.23
C ASN A 17 -10.32 6.33 -20.25
N CYS A 18 -10.68 5.07 -20.00
CA CYS A 18 -10.38 3.91 -20.85
C CYS A 18 -11.67 3.29 -21.43
N ALA A 19 -11.64 2.97 -22.72
CA ALA A 19 -12.84 2.54 -23.47
C ALA A 19 -13.09 1.02 -23.46
N THR A 20 -12.12 0.21 -23.04
CA THR A 20 -12.23 -1.26 -22.98
C THR A 20 -11.43 -1.78 -21.78
N ILE A 21 -11.74 -2.97 -21.27
CA ILE A 21 -10.96 -3.63 -20.20
C ILE A 21 -9.48 -3.68 -20.58
N ALA A 22 -9.17 -4.13 -21.80
CA ALA A 22 -7.80 -4.21 -22.28
C ALA A 22 -7.07 -2.86 -22.29
N ALA A 23 -7.76 -1.77 -22.63
CA ALA A 23 -7.17 -0.43 -22.58
C ALA A 23 -6.91 0.02 -21.13
N CYS A 24 -7.81 -0.29 -20.19
CA CYS A 24 -7.63 0.00 -18.78
C CYS A 24 -6.48 -0.82 -18.18
N GLU A 25 -6.38 -2.11 -18.51
CA GLU A 25 -5.28 -2.99 -18.08
C GLU A 25 -3.94 -2.51 -18.65
N THR A 26 -3.93 -2.05 -19.91
CA THR A 26 -2.74 -1.45 -20.51
C THR A 26 -2.32 -0.21 -19.74
N LEU A 27 -3.24 0.73 -19.47
CA LEU A 27 -2.94 1.94 -18.69
C LEU A 27 -2.48 1.62 -17.26
N ALA A 28 -3.13 0.65 -16.59
CA ALA A 28 -2.75 0.21 -15.25
C ALA A 28 -1.35 -0.41 -15.17
N THR A 29 -0.81 -0.88 -16.30
CA THR A 29 0.51 -1.51 -16.40
C THR A 29 1.52 -0.70 -17.23
N ASP A 30 1.15 0.50 -17.71
CA ASP A 30 1.99 1.39 -18.53
C ASP A 30 3.04 2.16 -17.70
N GLY A 31 3.54 1.54 -16.64
CA GLY A 31 4.48 2.14 -15.69
C GLY A 31 5.70 1.25 -15.45
N ALA A 32 6.63 1.78 -14.68
CA ALA A 32 7.71 0.96 -14.15
C ALA A 32 7.13 0.01 -13.10
N PHE A 33 7.36 -1.29 -13.26
CA PHE A 33 6.99 -2.27 -12.23
C PHE A 33 7.76 -2.00 -10.95
N GLN A 34 7.07 -1.95 -9.82
CA GLN A 34 7.66 -1.63 -8.52
C GLN A 34 7.67 -2.83 -7.58
N MET A 35 6.54 -3.52 -7.42
CA MET A 35 6.46 -4.66 -6.51
C MET A 35 5.25 -5.55 -6.79
N THR A 36 5.29 -6.77 -6.28
CA THR A 36 4.15 -7.69 -6.23
C THR A 36 3.82 -8.06 -4.79
N LEU A 37 2.56 -7.97 -4.41
CA LEU A 37 2.02 -8.42 -3.14
C LEU A 37 1.24 -9.72 -3.32
N GLY A 38 1.24 -10.60 -2.32
CA GLY A 38 0.47 -11.84 -2.38
C GLY A 38 0.63 -12.73 -1.16
N TYR A 39 0.34 -14.00 -1.36
CA TYR A 39 0.41 -15.04 -0.32
C TYR A 39 1.77 -15.74 -0.40
N ALA A 40 2.66 -15.45 0.55
CA ALA A 40 3.93 -16.10 0.80
C ALA A 40 3.87 -17.03 2.02
N ASP A 41 3.08 -16.69 3.03
CA ASP A 41 2.98 -17.42 4.30
C ASP A 41 1.52 -17.77 4.69
N ALA A 42 1.34 -18.32 5.88
CA ALA A 42 0.04 -18.74 6.40
C ALA A 42 -0.76 -17.60 7.08
N ASP A 43 -0.09 -16.48 7.37
CA ASP A 43 -0.65 -15.29 8.01
C ASP A 43 -1.26 -14.33 6.96
N ASP A 44 -0.84 -14.49 5.70
CA ASP A 44 -1.40 -13.79 4.56
C ASP A 44 -2.87 -14.18 4.31
N ILE A 45 -3.75 -13.18 4.34
CA ILE A 45 -5.17 -13.35 4.11
C ILE A 45 -5.76 -12.15 3.37
N TRP A 46 -6.70 -12.43 2.47
CA TRP A 46 -7.64 -11.44 1.94
C TRP A 46 -9.04 -11.95 2.22
N PHE A 47 -9.86 -11.12 2.84
CA PHE A 47 -11.29 -11.40 2.94
C PHE A 47 -12.13 -10.14 2.75
N THR A 48 -13.41 -10.37 2.42
CA THR A 48 -14.40 -9.32 2.33
C THR A 48 -15.53 -9.62 3.31
N LEU A 49 -15.79 -8.70 4.23
CA LEU A 49 -16.92 -8.77 5.16
C LEU A 49 -18.15 -8.09 4.54
N GLY A 50 -19.32 -8.67 4.81
CA GLY A 50 -20.59 -8.08 4.36
C GLY A 50 -20.77 -8.03 2.84
N ALA A 51 -19.98 -8.79 2.08
CA ALA A 51 -20.07 -8.85 0.63
C ALA A 51 -21.47 -9.29 0.17
N ARG A 52 -22.01 -8.60 -0.83
CA ARG A 52 -23.24 -9.05 -1.51
C ARG A 52 -22.93 -10.20 -2.47
N GLU A 53 -23.68 -11.29 -2.37
CA GLU A 53 -23.50 -12.46 -3.24
C GLU A 53 -24.00 -12.26 -4.69
N ASP A 54 -24.81 -11.24 -4.94
CA ASP A 54 -25.40 -10.98 -6.26
C ASP A 54 -24.68 -9.85 -7.01
N ILE A 55 -23.65 -10.23 -7.76
CA ILE A 55 -22.82 -9.32 -8.54
C ILE A 55 -23.60 -8.56 -9.63
N PHE A 56 -24.68 -9.13 -10.16
CA PHE A 56 -25.49 -8.48 -11.21
C PHE A 56 -26.31 -7.33 -10.65
N ASN A 57 -26.71 -7.42 -9.38
CA ASN A 57 -27.37 -6.32 -8.69
C ASN A 57 -26.39 -5.22 -8.25
N VAL A 58 -25.14 -5.56 -7.94
CA VAL A 58 -24.12 -4.58 -7.51
C VAL A 58 -23.81 -3.54 -8.60
N ALA A 59 -23.87 -3.92 -9.87
CA ALA A 59 -23.66 -2.99 -10.99
C ALA A 59 -24.68 -1.83 -11.02
N ASN A 60 -25.87 -2.00 -10.43
CA ASN A 60 -26.92 -0.98 -10.37
C ASN A 60 -26.91 -0.18 -9.06
N ILE A 61 -26.10 -0.57 -8.08
CA ILE A 61 -26.00 0.11 -6.78
C ILE A 61 -25.22 1.43 -6.96
N PRO A 62 -25.65 2.54 -6.33
CA PRO A 62 -24.97 3.82 -6.44
C PRO A 62 -23.48 3.75 -6.11
N ALA A 63 -22.68 4.54 -6.82
CA ALA A 63 -21.21 4.55 -6.69
C ALA A 63 -20.69 4.95 -5.29
N SER A 64 -21.52 5.58 -4.46
CA SER A 64 -21.20 5.96 -3.09
C SER A 64 -21.68 4.96 -2.03
N THR A 65 -22.33 3.87 -2.43
CA THR A 65 -22.86 2.87 -1.50
C THR A 65 -21.89 1.72 -1.35
N SER A 66 -21.44 1.47 -0.12
CA SER A 66 -20.64 0.30 0.21
C SER A 66 -21.44 -1.00 0.05
N VAL A 67 -20.81 -2.00 -0.57
CA VAL A 67 -21.33 -3.34 -0.83
C VAL A 67 -20.46 -4.44 -0.21
N GLY A 68 -19.40 -4.05 0.51
CA GLY A 68 -18.50 -4.92 1.23
C GLY A 68 -17.31 -4.14 1.78
N GLU A 69 -16.72 -4.65 2.85
CA GLU A 69 -15.48 -4.15 3.44
C GLU A 69 -14.37 -5.15 3.15
N ASN A 70 -13.26 -4.70 2.59
CA ASN A 70 -12.13 -5.54 2.24
C ASN A 70 -11.02 -5.35 3.26
N GLU A 71 -10.44 -6.45 3.70
CA GLU A 71 -9.27 -6.47 4.57
C GLU A 71 -8.23 -7.38 3.93
N TYR A 72 -6.98 -6.93 3.94
CA TYR A 72 -5.87 -7.70 3.38
C TYR A 72 -4.61 -7.54 4.22
N PHE A 73 -3.97 -8.69 4.43
CA PHE A 73 -2.71 -8.87 5.12
C PHE A 73 -1.88 -9.69 4.15
N LEU A 74 -0.84 -9.10 3.57
CA LEU A 74 -0.12 -9.68 2.44
C LEU A 74 1.38 -9.48 2.57
N SER A 75 2.11 -10.42 1.99
CA SER A 75 3.56 -10.40 1.87
C SER A 75 3.99 -9.79 0.53
N ILE A 76 5.19 -9.19 0.53
CA ILE A 76 5.85 -8.69 -0.68
C ILE A 76 6.60 -9.87 -1.31
N LEU A 77 6.15 -10.27 -2.51
CA LEU A 77 6.71 -11.39 -3.28
C LEU A 77 7.89 -10.98 -4.16
N ASP A 78 7.83 -9.77 -4.72
CA ASP A 78 8.91 -9.16 -5.51
C ASP A 78 8.98 -7.68 -5.18
N ASN A 79 10.19 -7.16 -5.01
CA ASN A 79 10.47 -5.80 -4.60
C ASN A 79 11.56 -5.18 -5.50
N GLN A 80 11.14 -4.28 -6.38
CA GLN A 80 12.01 -3.53 -7.28
C GLN A 80 12.11 -2.04 -6.92
N THR A 81 11.58 -1.62 -5.78
CA THR A 81 11.59 -0.22 -5.35
C THR A 81 12.95 0.26 -4.86
N GLY A 82 13.82 -0.68 -4.48
CA GLY A 82 15.13 -0.39 -3.87
C GLY A 82 15.06 -0.02 -2.39
N TYR A 83 13.88 -0.13 -1.75
CA TYR A 83 13.70 0.06 -0.31
C TYR A 83 13.55 -1.28 0.41
N ASP A 84 14.01 -1.33 1.66
CA ASP A 84 13.72 -2.44 2.56
C ASP A 84 12.47 -2.13 3.40
N TYR A 85 11.58 -3.11 3.51
CA TYR A 85 10.32 -2.98 4.23
C TYR A 85 10.36 -3.75 5.56
N ALA A 86 9.73 -3.17 6.57
CA ALA A 86 9.58 -3.80 7.86
C ALA A 86 8.26 -4.57 7.87
N GLN A 87 8.30 -5.80 8.37
CA GLN A 87 7.09 -6.55 8.65
C GLN A 87 6.31 -5.90 9.80
N GLN A 88 4.99 -6.09 9.76
CA GLN A 88 4.01 -5.51 10.66
C GLN A 88 3.31 -6.63 11.43
N ASP A 89 3.19 -6.45 12.74
CA ASP A 89 2.55 -7.41 13.64
C ASP A 89 1.02 -7.30 13.58
N ILE A 90 0.37 -8.41 13.21
CA ILE A 90 -1.09 -8.52 13.08
C ILE A 90 -1.77 -9.18 14.28
N SER A 91 -1.02 -9.56 15.32
CA SER A 91 -1.53 -10.30 16.49
C SER A 91 -2.63 -9.58 17.28
N LEU A 92 -2.68 -8.24 17.18
CA LEU A 92 -3.67 -7.39 17.85
C LEU A 92 -4.66 -6.74 16.89
N ILE A 93 -4.61 -7.07 15.60
CA ILE A 93 -5.44 -6.45 14.57
C ILE A 93 -6.73 -7.24 14.37
N THR A 94 -7.86 -6.53 14.39
CA THR A 94 -9.18 -7.13 14.17
C THR A 94 -9.24 -7.75 12.79
N GLY A 95 -9.52 -9.05 12.71
CA GLY A 95 -9.58 -9.78 11.43
C GLY A 95 -8.23 -10.30 10.95
N GLY A 96 -7.12 -9.94 11.61
CA GLY A 96 -5.83 -10.60 11.41
C GLY A 96 -5.90 -12.05 11.87
N VAL A 97 -5.44 -12.97 11.02
CA VAL A 97 -5.32 -14.38 11.37
C VAL A 97 -3.85 -14.66 11.62
N CYS A 98 -3.48 -14.83 12.89
CA CYS A 98 -2.14 -15.30 13.23
C CYS A 98 -2.14 -16.84 13.34
N VAL A 99 -1.59 -17.48 12.31
CA VAL A 99 -1.37 -18.92 12.19
C VAL A 99 0.10 -19.28 12.43
N ASP A 100 1.05 -18.42 12.05
CA ASP A 100 2.50 -18.64 12.18
C ASP A 100 3.19 -17.60 13.09
N ASP A 101 3.83 -16.58 12.53
CA ASP A 101 4.62 -15.59 13.27
C ASP A 101 3.89 -14.27 13.52
N CYS A 102 2.67 -14.14 13.01
CA CYS A 102 1.83 -12.95 13.05
C CYS A 102 2.44 -11.75 12.32
N LEU A 103 3.33 -11.95 11.35
CA LEU A 103 4.01 -10.87 10.65
C LEU A 103 3.61 -10.85 9.18
N VAL A 104 3.24 -9.67 8.67
CA VAL A 104 2.98 -9.45 7.23
C VAL A 104 3.67 -8.17 6.76
N ASP A 105 3.98 -8.06 5.48
CA ASP A 105 4.64 -6.86 4.96
C ASP A 105 3.66 -5.70 4.76
N VAL A 106 2.44 -6.01 4.31
CA VAL A 106 1.42 -5.04 3.94
C VAL A 106 0.14 -5.34 4.69
N ILE A 107 -0.41 -4.30 5.32
CA ILE A 107 -1.73 -4.32 5.91
C ILE A 107 -2.55 -3.30 5.16
N GLY A 108 -3.77 -3.63 4.79
CA GLY A 108 -4.67 -2.61 4.34
C GLY A 108 -6.12 -3.03 4.37
N SER A 109 -6.94 -2.01 4.17
CA SER A 109 -8.38 -2.10 4.29
C SER A 109 -9.03 -1.27 3.21
N GLY A 110 -10.33 -1.45 3.01
CA GLY A 110 -11.04 -0.67 2.02
C GLY A 110 -12.50 -1.04 1.93
N GLN A 111 -13.20 -0.39 1.00
CA GLN A 111 -14.59 -0.67 0.72
C GLN A 111 -14.78 -1.00 -0.76
N SER A 112 -15.56 -2.03 -1.01
CA SER A 112 -16.16 -2.22 -2.32
C SER A 112 -17.41 -1.36 -2.42
N LEU A 113 -17.50 -0.54 -3.46
CA LEU A 113 -18.60 0.37 -3.74
C LEU A 113 -19.39 -0.09 -4.96
N GLY A 114 -20.64 0.37 -5.04
CA GLY A 114 -21.54 0.07 -6.15
C GLY A 114 -20.99 0.42 -7.53
N GLY A 115 -21.42 -0.35 -8.54
CA GLY A 115 -20.94 -0.23 -9.91
C GLY A 115 -21.70 0.77 -10.79
N GLN A 116 -22.67 1.51 -10.25
CA GLN A 116 -23.50 2.39 -11.08
C GLN A 116 -22.63 3.35 -11.91
N GLY A 117 -22.88 3.39 -13.22
CA GLY A 117 -22.14 4.25 -14.16
C GLY A 117 -20.78 3.70 -14.60
N LEU A 118 -20.37 2.51 -14.15
CA LEU A 118 -19.27 1.80 -14.79
C LEU A 118 -19.72 1.30 -16.17
N ALA A 119 -18.80 1.38 -17.13
CA ALA A 119 -18.97 0.84 -18.46
C ALA A 119 -17.95 -0.30 -18.68
N ASN A 120 -18.03 -0.95 -19.84
CA ASN A 120 -16.98 -1.87 -20.33
C ASN A 120 -16.80 -3.16 -19.53
N GLY A 121 -17.79 -3.58 -18.73
CA GLY A 121 -17.77 -4.88 -18.04
C GLY A 121 -17.29 -4.85 -16.59
N TYR A 122 -16.86 -3.69 -16.07
CA TYR A 122 -16.64 -3.51 -14.64
C TYR A 122 -17.97 -3.37 -13.90
N GLN A 123 -18.09 -4.01 -12.73
CA GLN A 123 -19.34 -4.10 -11.97
C GLN A 123 -19.23 -3.53 -10.55
N ILE A 124 -18.00 -3.28 -10.08
CA ILE A 124 -17.69 -2.88 -8.71
C ILE A 124 -16.54 -1.87 -8.77
N ARG A 125 -16.55 -0.90 -7.85
CA ARG A 125 -15.41 -0.04 -7.56
C ARG A 125 -14.81 -0.48 -6.24
N SER A 126 -13.51 -0.34 -6.07
CA SER A 126 -12.88 -0.54 -4.78
C SER A 126 -12.11 0.71 -4.41
N ASP A 127 -12.32 1.18 -3.19
CA ASP A 127 -11.52 2.22 -2.56
C ASP A 127 -10.69 1.54 -1.48
N ILE A 128 -9.37 1.56 -1.65
CA ILE A 128 -8.44 0.67 -0.94
C ILE A 128 -7.28 1.51 -0.42
N ASP A 129 -7.08 1.45 0.89
CA ASP A 129 -5.98 2.10 1.60
C ASP A 129 -5.02 1.04 2.16
N ALA A 130 -3.77 1.08 1.71
CA ALA A 130 -2.72 0.16 2.12
C ALA A 130 -1.62 0.88 2.93
N GLN A 131 -1.13 0.21 3.96
CA GLN A 131 0.03 0.62 4.73
C GLN A 131 1.17 -0.37 4.54
N ILE A 132 2.33 0.16 4.14
CA ILE A 132 3.60 -0.57 4.08
C ILE A 132 4.56 0.14 5.03
N ALA A 133 5.11 -0.60 5.99
CA ALA A 133 6.10 -0.05 6.91
C ALA A 133 7.50 -0.14 6.28
N PHE A 134 8.25 0.95 6.32
CA PHE A 134 9.65 0.96 5.89
C PHE A 134 10.54 0.52 7.04
N ILE A 135 11.62 -0.23 6.77
CA ILE A 135 12.70 -0.33 7.74
C ILE A 135 13.22 1.09 7.92
N ALA A 136 13.08 1.64 9.12
CA ALA A 136 13.63 2.94 9.45
C ALA A 136 15.14 2.88 9.17
N VAL A 137 15.58 3.48 8.06
CA VAL A 137 16.99 3.61 7.74
C VAL A 137 17.58 4.41 8.89
N PRO A 138 18.46 3.83 9.72
CA PRO A 138 19.06 4.57 10.82
C PRO A 138 19.65 5.84 10.24
N GLU A 139 19.25 7.00 10.77
CA GLU A 139 19.77 8.28 10.28
C GLU A 139 21.28 8.14 10.16
N PRO A 140 21.87 8.41 8.98
CA PRO A 140 23.27 8.12 8.76
C PRO A 140 24.05 8.85 9.85
N GLY A 141 24.93 8.11 10.54
CA GLY A 141 25.72 8.64 11.66
C GLY A 141 26.53 9.90 11.31
N THR A 142 26.53 10.34 10.05
CA THR A 142 26.96 11.63 9.54
C THR A 142 26.25 12.82 10.21
N LEU A 143 24.96 12.73 10.57
CA LEU A 143 24.28 13.80 11.32
C LEU A 143 24.80 13.88 12.76
N ALA A 144 24.94 12.73 13.43
CA ALA A 144 25.56 12.65 14.75
C ALA A 144 27.03 13.12 14.72
N LEU A 145 27.80 12.74 13.69
CA LEU A 145 29.18 13.17 13.47
C LEU A 145 29.29 14.66 13.18
N THR A 146 28.35 15.22 12.40
CA THR A 146 28.30 16.66 12.13
C THR A 146 27.95 17.44 13.39
N GLY A 147 27.00 16.93 14.20
CA GLY A 147 26.70 17.47 15.52
C GLY A 147 27.90 17.45 16.47
N LEU A 148 28.62 16.32 16.54
CA LEU A 148 29.86 16.18 17.31
C LEU A 148 30.98 17.10 16.81
N ALA A 149 31.13 17.25 15.48
CA ALA A 149 32.11 18.12 14.88
C ALA A 149 31.82 19.60 15.21
N LEU A 150 30.55 20.03 15.13
CA LEU A 150 30.13 21.38 15.49
C LEU A 150 30.30 21.66 16.98
N LEU A 151 29.99 20.68 17.84
CA LEU A 151 30.23 20.77 19.28
C LEU A 151 31.73 20.92 19.59
N GLY A 152 32.59 20.13 18.93
CA GLY A 152 34.04 20.22 19.05
C GLY A 152 34.60 21.58 18.60
N LEU A 153 34.07 22.14 17.50
CA LEU A 153 34.43 23.48 17.01
C LEU A 153 33.96 24.59 17.96
N GLY A 154 32.79 24.45 18.58
CA GLY A 154 32.28 25.39 19.58
C GLY A 154 33.14 25.44 20.85
N LEU A 155 33.56 24.27 21.34
CA LEU A 155 34.41 24.16 22.54
C LEU A 155 35.84 24.69 22.31
N THR A 156 36.40 24.45 21.12
CA THR A 156 37.73 24.97 20.76
C THR A 156 37.73 26.50 20.59
N ARG A 157 36.65 27.09 20.06
CA ARG A 157 36.52 28.56 19.95
C ARG A 157 36.43 29.25 21.31
N ARG A 158 35.76 28.65 22.31
CA ARG A 158 35.68 29.21 23.68
C ARG A 158 37.04 29.27 24.38
N ARG A 159 37.91 28.28 24.18
CA ARG A 159 39.27 28.28 24.76
C ARG A 159 40.16 29.40 24.22
N LYS A 160 39.98 29.83 22.97
CA LYS A 160 40.75 30.94 22.37
C LYS A 160 40.34 32.34 22.85
N ILE A 161 39.15 32.50 23.42
CA ILE A 161 38.64 33.79 23.89
C ILE A 161 38.93 34.00 25.38
N ALA A 162 39.07 32.91 26.15
CA ALA A 162 39.25 32.94 27.60
C ALA A 162 40.72 32.87 28.08
N GLY A 163 41.70 32.89 27.17
CA GLY A 163 43.14 32.93 27.48
C GLY A 163 43.84 33.96 26.62
#